data_AF-A0A699YKY9-F1
#
_entry.id   AF-A0A699YKY9-F1
#
_cell.length_a   1.000
_cell.length_b   1.000
_cell.length_c   1.000
_cell.angle_alpha   90.00
_cell.angle_beta   90.00
_cell.angle_gamma   90.00
#
_symmetry.space_group_name_H-M   'P 1'
#
loop_
_entity.id
_entity.type
_entity.pdbx_description
1 polymer ?
#
loop_
_entity_poly.entity_id
_entity_poly.type
_entity_poly.pdbx_seq_one_letter_code
_entity_poly.pdbx_strand_id
1 'polypeptide(L)'
;MSVDERKEERRRNPFGRVGPVRPQAKPFVADDAKELGLVVTRMQGVDGQTYMQLGTGRYINGYTEREVAIKSLMEVTGMPPLEELQRFNACGAAADEARQGSGASAQPG
;
A
#
# COMPACT_ATOMS: atom_id res chain seq x y z
N MET A 1 -36.81 9.49 21.19
CA MET A 1 -36.72 9.26 19.73
C MET A 1 -37.85 8.34 19.34
N SER A 2 -38.80 8.87 18.57
CA SER A 2 -40.00 8.16 18.13
C SER A 2 -39.65 7.10 17.08
N VAL A 3 -40.50 6.08 16.96
CA VAL A 3 -40.42 5.05 15.91
C VAL A 3 -40.60 5.66 14.52
N ASP A 4 -41.28 6.80 14.43
CA ASP A 4 -41.56 7.54 13.20
C ASP A 4 -40.32 8.26 12.65
N GLU A 5 -39.48 8.84 13.52
CA GLU A 5 -38.23 9.49 13.12
C GLU A 5 -37.25 8.49 12.47
N ARG A 6 -37.21 7.24 12.98
CA ARG A 6 -36.39 6.15 12.40
C ARG A 6 -36.86 5.68 11.03
N LYS A 7 -38.16 5.79 10.72
CA LYS A 7 -38.71 5.42 9.41
C LYS A 7 -38.44 6.49 8.35
N GLU A 8 -38.46 7.76 8.73
CA GLU A 8 -38.21 8.87 7.81
C GLU A 8 -36.73 8.96 7.40
N GLU A 9 -35.81 8.70 8.33
CA GLU A 9 -34.37 8.65 8.06
C GLU A 9 -33.99 7.50 7.09
N ARG A 10 -34.69 6.36 7.16
CA ARG A 10 -34.51 5.23 6.24
C ARG A 10 -35.03 5.49 4.82
N ARG A 11 -36.03 6.36 4.66
CA ARG A 11 -36.54 6.73 3.31
C ARG A 11 -35.63 7.70 2.59
N ARG A 12 -34.84 8.49 3.32
CA ARG A 12 -33.94 9.50 2.74
C ARG A 12 -32.67 8.90 2.14
N ASN A 13 -32.30 7.68 2.52
CA ASN A 13 -31.15 6.97 1.96
C ASN A 13 -31.44 5.46 1.83
N PRO A 14 -32.06 5.01 0.71
CA PRO A 14 -32.49 3.62 0.55
C PRO A 14 -31.33 2.60 0.48
N PHE A 15 -30.09 3.06 0.33
CA PHE A 15 -28.89 2.22 0.24
C PHE A 15 -28.13 2.07 1.56
N GLY A 16 -28.64 2.61 2.67
CA GLY A 16 -27.88 2.64 3.92
C GLY A 16 -26.57 3.42 3.79
N ARG A 17 -25.75 3.44 4.84
CA ARG A 17 -24.38 3.95 4.75
C ARG A 17 -23.56 2.89 4.02
N VAL A 18 -23.34 3.07 2.72
CA VAL A 18 -22.36 2.27 1.97
C VAL A 18 -21.03 2.42 2.70
N GLY A 19 -20.52 1.32 3.27
CA GLY A 19 -19.25 1.33 3.97
C GLY A 19 -18.13 1.79 3.02
N PRO A 20 -17.00 2.30 3.55
CA PRO A 20 -15.90 2.74 2.69
C PRO A 20 -15.43 1.57 1.82
N VAL A 21 -15.62 1.69 0.51
CA VAL A 21 -15.11 0.73 -0.48
C VAL A 21 -13.59 0.78 -0.40
N ARG A 22 -12.98 -0.35 -0.03
CA ARG A 22 -11.52 -0.46 -0.01
C ARG A 22 -11.04 -0.73 -1.43
N PRO A 23 -10.11 0.07 -1.97
CA PRO A 23 -9.53 -0.22 -3.27
C PRO A 23 -8.80 -1.57 -3.24
N GLN A 24 -8.69 -2.22 -4.40
CA GLN A 24 -7.87 -3.42 -4.52
C GLN A 24 -6.41 -3.09 -4.21
N ALA A 25 -5.71 -4.03 -3.55
CA ALA A 25 -4.31 -3.86 -3.23
C ALA A 25 -3.46 -3.94 -4.51
N LYS A 26 -2.77 -2.85 -4.84
CA LYS A 26 -1.81 -2.74 -5.95
C LYS A 26 -0.52 -2.08 -5.42
N PRO A 27 0.67 -2.48 -5.90
CA PRO A 27 1.91 -1.76 -5.61
C PRO A 27 1.82 -0.29 -6.03
N PHE A 28 2.41 0.59 -5.22
CA PHE A 28 2.53 2.00 -5.52
C PHE A 28 3.53 2.24 -6.65
N VAL A 29 3.10 2.99 -7.67
CA VAL A 29 3.94 3.44 -8.79
C VAL A 29 3.92 4.97 -8.80
N ALA A 30 5.10 5.57 -8.67
CA ALA A 30 5.22 7.03 -8.58
C ALA A 30 4.77 7.73 -9.88
N ASP A 31 4.98 7.08 -11.02
CA ASP A 31 4.65 7.67 -12.33
C ASP A 31 3.13 7.70 -12.56
N ASP A 32 2.38 6.64 -12.19
CA ASP A 32 0.91 6.64 -12.19
C ASP A 32 0.36 7.86 -11.40
N ALA A 33 0.96 8.17 -10.24
CA ALA A 33 0.53 9.31 -9.42
C ALA A 33 0.87 10.66 -10.07
N LYS A 34 2.04 10.79 -10.69
CA LYS A 34 2.44 12.01 -11.40
C LYS A 34 1.58 12.26 -12.64
N GLU A 35 1.22 11.21 -13.38
CA GLU A 35 0.32 11.31 -14.55
C GLU A 35 -1.06 11.84 -14.16
N LEU A 36 -1.51 11.53 -12.95
CA LEU A 36 -2.73 12.06 -12.35
C LEU A 36 -2.56 13.47 -11.75
N GLY A 37 -1.40 14.10 -11.93
CA GLY A 37 -1.09 15.43 -11.41
C GLY A 37 -0.85 15.47 -9.89
N LEU A 38 -0.61 14.33 -9.26
CA LEU A 38 -0.33 14.28 -7.82
C LEU A 38 1.15 14.56 -7.54
N VAL A 39 1.40 15.26 -6.43
CA VAL A 39 2.75 15.59 -5.99
C VAL A 39 3.37 14.40 -5.28
N VAL A 40 4.41 13.83 -5.90
CA VAL A 40 5.23 12.76 -5.32
C VAL A 40 6.63 13.29 -5.05
N THR A 41 7.09 13.17 -3.80
CA THR A 41 8.42 13.64 -3.37
C THR A 41 9.31 12.46 -3.04
N ARG A 42 10.53 12.45 -3.58
CA ARG A 42 11.56 11.48 -3.20
C ARG A 42 12.32 12.02 -1.97
N MET A 43 12.39 11.24 -0.90
CA MET A 43 13.03 11.64 0.36
C MET A 43 14.00 10.57 0.87
N GLN A 44 14.96 11.00 1.68
CA GLN A 44 15.91 10.11 2.34
C GLN A 44 15.40 9.74 3.75
N GLY A 45 15.32 8.45 4.02
CA GLY A 45 14.96 7.89 5.32
C GLY A 45 16.13 7.94 6.30
N VAL A 46 15.81 7.73 7.58
CA VAL A 46 16.77 7.78 8.70
C VAL A 46 17.85 6.71 8.55
N ASP A 47 17.48 5.56 7.98
CA ASP A 47 18.38 4.42 7.75
C ASP A 47 19.14 4.50 6.41
N GLY A 48 19.13 5.67 5.76
CA GLY A 48 19.73 5.88 4.44
C GLY A 48 18.89 5.35 3.27
N GLN A 49 17.79 4.63 3.54
CA GLN A 49 16.88 4.14 2.51
C GLN A 49 16.04 5.27 1.92
N THR A 50 15.98 5.37 0.59
CA THR A 50 15.10 6.33 -0.08
C THR A 50 13.66 5.83 -0.06
N TYR A 51 12.71 6.73 0.20
CA TYR A 51 11.27 6.49 0.05
C TYR A 51 10.60 7.54 -0.83
N MET A 52 9.43 7.19 -1.34
CA MET A 52 8.52 8.11 -2.03
C MET A 52 7.43 8.57 -1.06
N GLN A 53 7.12 9.86 -1.06
CA GLN A 53 6.05 10.44 -0.28
C GLN A 53 4.94 10.97 -1.20
N LEU A 54 3.71 10.58 -0.91
CA LEU A 54 2.49 11.11 -1.55
C LEU A 54 1.49 11.46 -0.43
N GLY A 55 1.25 12.75 -0.23
CA GLY A 55 0.48 13.25 0.91
C GLY A 55 1.11 12.82 2.25
N THR A 56 0.35 12.13 3.09
CA THR A 56 0.83 11.54 4.34
C THR A 56 1.31 10.09 4.17
N GLY A 57 1.18 9.53 2.97
CA GLY A 57 1.60 8.17 2.67
C GLY A 57 3.09 8.10 2.38
N ARG A 58 3.75 7.10 2.98
CA ARG A 58 5.15 6.79 2.75
C ARG A 58 5.26 5.44 2.05
N TYR A 59 6.04 5.39 0.97
CA TYR A 59 6.12 4.24 0.07
C TYR A 59 7.55 3.82 -0.20
N ILE A 60 7.84 2.54 -0.04
CA ILE A 60 9.14 1.91 -0.25
C ILE A 60 8.95 0.70 -1.15
N ASN A 61 9.64 0.66 -2.29
CA ASN A 61 9.56 -0.45 -3.25
C ASN A 61 8.12 -0.84 -3.64
N GLY A 62 7.22 0.14 -3.72
CA GLY A 62 5.80 -0.06 -4.01
C GLY A 62 4.91 -0.43 -2.82
N TYR A 63 5.46 -0.60 -1.62
CA TYR A 63 4.71 -0.93 -0.40
C TYR A 63 4.49 0.31 0.47
N THR A 64 3.37 0.35 1.18
CA THR A 64 3.10 1.40 2.17
C THR A 64 3.83 1.10 3.47
N GLU A 65 4.66 2.03 3.92
CA GLU A 65 5.26 2.02 5.26
C GLU A 65 4.42 2.91 6.18
N ARG A 66 3.96 2.35 7.30
CA ARG A 66 3.18 3.09 8.30
C ARG A 66 3.34 2.48 9.68
N GLU A 67 3.23 3.33 10.70
CA GLU A 67 3.14 2.89 12.08
C GLU A 67 1.73 2.40 12.40
N VAL A 68 1.63 1.27 13.09
CA VAL A 68 0.37 0.69 13.55
C VAL A 68 0.51 0.21 14.99
N ALA A 69 -0.52 0.41 15.80
CA ALA A 69 -0.50 -0.08 17.17
C ALA A 69 -0.53 -1.63 17.16
N ILE A 70 0.31 -2.28 17.96
CA ILE A 70 0.38 -3.76 18.00
C ILE A 70 -1.00 -4.39 18.26
N LYS A 71 -1.81 -3.78 19.15
CA LYS A 71 -3.19 -4.20 19.43
C LYS A 71 -4.15 -4.21 18.22
N SER A 72 -3.76 -3.59 17.11
CA SER A 72 -4.53 -3.56 15.86
C SER A 72 -4.13 -4.65 14.86
N LEU A 73 -3.05 -5.39 15.16
CA LEU A 73 -2.59 -6.51 14.37
C LEU A 73 -3.24 -7.80 14.90
N MET A 74 -3.48 -8.73 13.99
CA MET A 74 -3.91 -10.09 14.31
C MET A 74 -2.76 -11.02 13.97
N GLU A 75 -2.34 -11.83 14.95
CA GLU A 75 -1.43 -12.92 14.69
C GLU A 75 -2.19 -14.02 13.94
N VAL A 76 -1.69 -14.39 12.77
CA VAL A 76 -2.24 -15.51 12.00
C VAL A 76 -1.43 -16.75 12.34
N THR A 77 -2.03 -17.67 13.08
CA THR A 77 -1.43 -18.96 13.43
C THR A 77 -1.78 -19.99 12.36
N GLY A 78 -0.83 -20.30 11.48
CA GLY A 78 -1.01 -21.29 10.40
C GLY A 78 -0.30 -20.91 9.11
N MET A 79 -0.54 -21.70 8.05
CA MET A 79 -0.01 -21.40 6.73
C MET A 79 -0.78 -20.21 6.13
N PRO A 80 -0.09 -19.17 5.64
CA PRO A 80 -0.75 -18.06 4.96
C PRO A 80 -1.43 -18.55 3.68
N PRO A 81 -2.49 -17.86 3.22
CA PRO A 81 -3.17 -18.17 1.96
C PRO A 81 -2.19 -18.27 0.78
N LEU A 82 -2.50 -19.14 -0.18
CA LEU A 82 -1.64 -19.36 -1.36
C LEU A 82 -1.35 -18.05 -2.13
N GLU A 83 -2.34 -17.18 -2.25
CA GLU A 83 -2.17 -15.88 -2.90
C GLU A 83 -1.18 -14.97 -2.16
N GLU A 84 -1.16 -15.02 -0.83
CA GLU A 84 -0.21 -14.25 -0.02
C GLU A 84 1.20 -14.80 -0.17
N LEU A 85 1.35 -16.13 -0.21
CA LEU A 85 2.64 -16.78 -0.50
C LEU A 85 3.17 -16.40 -1.87
N GLN A 86 2.32 -16.39 -2.90
CA GLN A 86 2.71 -16.00 -4.25
C GLN A 86 3.17 -14.53 -4.30
N ARG A 87 2.41 -13.61 -3.68
CA ARG A 87 2.79 -12.20 -3.59
C ARG A 87 4.12 -12.02 -2.88
N PHE A 88 4.31 -12.71 -1.75
CA PHE A 88 5.55 -12.62 -0.97
C PHE A 88 6.77 -13.16 -1.73
N ASN A 89 6.63 -14.29 -2.43
CA ASN A 89 7.70 -14.88 -3.23
C ASN A 89 8.09 -13.98 -4.41
N ALA A 90 7.12 -13.32 -5.05
CA ALA A 90 7.39 -12.36 -6.11
C ALA A 90 8.21 -11.15 -5.61
N CYS A 91 8.00 -10.69 -4.37
CA CYS A 91 8.83 -9.65 -3.75
C CYS A 91 10.29 -10.08 -3.62
N GLY A 92 10.54 -11.33 -3.21
CA GLY A 92 11.89 -11.87 -3.04
C GLY A 92 12.65 -11.96 -4.35
N ALA A 93 11.98 -12.39 -5.43
CA ALA A 93 12.58 -12.50 -6.76
C ALA A 93 12.96 -11.13 -7.37
N ALA A 94 12.11 -10.12 -7.22
CA ALA A 94 12.38 -8.77 -7.74
C ALA A 94 13.59 -8.08 -7.07
N ALA A 95 13.87 -8.42 -5.81
CA ALA A 95 15.05 -7.93 -5.08
C ALA A 95 16.37 -8.56 -5.57
N ASP A 96 16.32 -9.77 -6.14
CA ASP A 96 17.49 -10.47 -6.70
C ASP A 96 17.88 -9.88 -8.07
N GLU A 97 16.89 -9.59 -8.93
CA GLU A 97 17.13 -8.91 -10.21
C GLU A 97 17.77 -7.51 -10.04
N ALA A 98 17.36 -6.75 -9.01
CA ALA A 98 17.96 -5.46 -8.69
C ALA A 98 19.42 -5.57 -8.20
N ARG A 99 19.81 -6.71 -7.58
CA ARG A 99 21.20 -6.98 -7.18
C ARG A 99 22.08 -7.42 -8.35
N GLN A 100 21.52 -8.14 -9.32
CA GLN A 100 22.26 -8.57 -10.52
C GLN A 100 22.45 -7.45 -11.54
N GLY A 101 21.55 -6.45 -11.56
CA GLY A 101 21.66 -5.27 -12.44
C GLY A 101 22.79 -4.27 -12.09
N SER A 102 23.35 -4.32 -10.87
CA SER A 102 24.44 -3.44 -10.43
C SER A 102 25.85 -4.00 -10.67
N GLY A 103 25.99 -5.12 -11.39
CA GLY A 103 27.27 -5.84 -11.56
C GLY A 103 27.97 -5.69 -12.91
N ALA A 104 27.47 -4.89 -13.87
CA ALA A 104 28.00 -4.87 -15.24
C ALA A 104 28.36 -3.46 -15.75
N SER A 105 29.37 -2.83 -15.15
CA SER A 105 30.19 -1.83 -15.86
C SER A 105 31.54 -1.63 -15.17
N ALA A 106 32.38 -2.68 -15.17
CA ALA A 106 33.82 -2.52 -15.01
C ALA A 106 34.47 -2.91 -16.34
N GLN A 107 34.62 -1.93 -17.22
CA GLN A 107 35.40 -2.04 -18.44
C GLN A 107 36.85 -1.66 -18.08
N PRO A 108 37.84 -2.56 -18.21
CA PRO A 108 39.24 -2.18 -18.06
C PRO A 108 39.72 -1.51 -19.36
N GLY A 109 40.30 -0.31 -19.21
CA GLY A 109 41.14 0.36 -20.20
C GLY A 109 42.47 0.69 -19.56
#